data_AF-A0A7S0WCD0-F1
#
_entry.id   AF-A0A7S0WCD0-F1
#
_cell.length_a   1.000
_cell.length_b   1.000
_cell.length_c   1.000
_cell.angle_alpha   90.00
_cell.angle_beta   90.00
_cell.angle_gamma   90.00
#
_symmetry.space_group_name_H-M   'P 1'
#
loop_
_entity.id
_entity.type
_entity.pdbx_description
1 polymer ?
#
loop_
_entity_poly.entity_id
_entity_poly.type
_entity_poly.pdbx_seq_one_letter_code
_entity_poly.pdbx_strand_id
1 'polypeptide(L)'
;FNLKDAHNPQLRARVLADDLKPPRFVMMSPAELANKELIEWRKKREQNIGEDAFLTGVALEDLVVKKDGKNEMHVEIKKDLPQPTVETASTVDLAAAEKG
;
A
#
# COMPACT_ATOMS: atom_id res chain seq x y z
N PHE A 1 -12.83 -8.53 12.90
CA PHE A 1 -12.38 -7.16 12.65
C PHE A 1 -13.20 -6.48 11.55
N ASN A 2 -13.24 -6.99 10.31
CA ASN A 2 -13.92 -6.33 9.18
C ASN A 2 -15.39 -5.90 9.38
N LEU A 3 -16.25 -6.68 10.06
CA LEU A 3 -17.66 -6.29 10.29
C LEU A 3 -17.85 -5.09 11.25
N LYS A 4 -16.87 -4.85 12.11
CA LYS A 4 -16.86 -3.73 13.06
C LYS A 4 -16.07 -2.53 12.53
N ASP A 5 -15.50 -2.64 11.34
CA ASP A 5 -14.69 -1.59 10.73
C ASP A 5 -15.59 -0.40 10.36
N ALA A 6 -15.26 0.77 10.91
CA ALA A 6 -15.97 2.02 10.65
C ALA A 6 -15.75 2.51 9.21
N HIS A 7 -14.66 2.09 8.56
CA HIS A 7 -14.34 2.40 7.18
C HIS A 7 -14.93 1.38 6.18
N ASN A 8 -15.63 0.33 6.66
CA ASN A 8 -16.32 -0.65 5.83
C ASN A 8 -17.79 -0.89 6.27
N PRO A 9 -18.61 0.16 6.46
CA PRO A 9 -20.00 0.01 6.92
C PRO A 9 -20.85 -0.80 5.95
N GLN A 10 -20.53 -0.73 4.65
CA GLN A 10 -21.20 -1.48 3.59
C GLN A 10 -21.15 -3.00 3.76
N LEU A 11 -20.06 -3.54 4.34
CA LEU A 11 -19.96 -4.98 4.56
C LEU A 11 -21.04 -5.45 5.54
N ARG A 12 -21.19 -4.73 6.65
CA ARG A 12 -22.22 -5.04 7.65
C ARG A 12 -23.62 -4.86 7.07
N ALA A 13 -23.86 -3.82 6.29
CA ALA A 13 -25.14 -3.59 5.63
C ALA A 13 -25.54 -4.77 4.71
N ARG A 14 -24.61 -5.30 3.92
CA ARG A 14 -24.85 -6.44 3.03
C ARG A 14 -25.14 -7.75 3.76
N VAL A 15 -24.55 -7.96 4.93
CA VAL A 15 -24.88 -9.12 5.79
C VAL A 15 -26.26 -8.97 6.39
N LEU A 16 -26.64 -7.77 6.84
CA LEU A 16 -27.96 -7.51 7.44
C LEU A 16 -29.10 -7.52 6.41
N ALA A 17 -28.82 -7.11 5.17
CA ALA A 17 -29.76 -7.16 4.04
C ALA A 17 -29.86 -8.56 3.39
N ASP A 18 -29.15 -9.56 3.91
CA ASP A 18 -29.08 -10.93 3.37
C ASP A 18 -28.51 -11.05 1.93
N ASP A 19 -27.95 -9.96 1.40
CA ASP A 19 -27.18 -9.94 0.15
C ASP A 19 -25.91 -10.82 0.24
N LEU A 20 -25.35 -10.95 1.45
CA LEU A 20 -24.18 -11.76 1.74
C LEU A 20 -24.53 -12.89 2.70
N LYS A 21 -24.92 -14.03 2.13
CA LYS A 21 -25.37 -15.20 2.89
C LYS A 21 -24.31 -15.70 3.87
N PRO A 22 -24.68 -16.11 5.10
CA PRO A 22 -23.74 -16.60 6.11
C PRO A 22 -22.80 -17.73 5.65
N PRO A 23 -23.26 -18.76 4.89
CA PRO A 23 -22.37 -19.83 4.43
C PRO A 23 -21.26 -19.30 3.50
N ARG A 24 -21.56 -18.32 2.65
CA ARG A 24 -20.58 -17.70 1.75
C ARG A 24 -19.66 -16.75 2.52
N PHE A 25 -20.21 -16.00 3.46
CA PHE A 25 -19.46 -15.06 4.30
C PHE A 25 -18.35 -15.74 5.10
N VAL A 26 -18.62 -16.91 5.68
CA VAL A 26 -17.65 -17.66 6.50
C VAL A 26 -16.51 -18.26 5.66
N MET A 27 -16.73 -18.49 4.36
CA MET A 27 -15.71 -19.01 3.46
C MET A 27 -14.81 -17.92 2.84
N MET A 28 -15.18 -16.65 2.95
CA MET A 28 -14.39 -15.55 2.42
C MET A 28 -13.21 -15.22 3.33
N SER A 29 -12.08 -14.88 2.71
CA SER A 29 -10.88 -14.47 3.41
C SER A 29 -11.04 -13.08 4.05
N PRO A 30 -10.24 -12.77 5.09
CA PRO A 30 -10.20 -11.43 5.67
C PRO A 30 -9.83 -10.34 4.66
N ALA A 31 -9.05 -10.68 3.62
CA ALA A 31 -8.67 -9.76 2.56
C ALA A 31 -9.86 -9.42 1.65
N GLU A 32 -10.65 -10.42 1.25
CA GLU A 32 -11.85 -10.22 0.42
C GLU A 32 -12.96 -9.45 1.15
N LEU A 33 -13.00 -9.55 2.48
CA LEU A 33 -13.95 -8.84 3.32
C LEU A 33 -13.49 -7.44 3.72
N ALA A 34 -12.30 -6.98 3.30
CA ALA A 34 -11.81 -5.64 3.63
C ALA A 34 -12.60 -4.53 2.89
N ASN A 35 -12.34 -3.26 3.23
CA ASN A 35 -12.86 -2.13 2.45
C ASN A 35 -12.34 -2.22 1.00
N LYS A 36 -13.17 -1.85 0.02
CA LYS A 36 -12.85 -1.84 -1.41
C LYS A 36 -11.57 -1.05 -1.71
N GLU A 37 -11.41 0.12 -1.09
CA GLU A 37 -10.20 0.94 -1.26
C GLU A 37 -8.93 0.20 -0.82
N LEU A 38 -9.01 -0.54 0.29
CA LEU A 38 -7.89 -1.34 0.79
C LEU A 38 -7.59 -2.54 -0.12
N ILE A 39 -8.64 -3.17 -0.66
CA ILE A 39 -8.53 -4.27 -1.63
C ILE A 39 -7.86 -3.76 -2.91
N GLU A 40 -8.27 -2.61 -3.41
CA GLU A 40 -7.70 -1.97 -4.60
C GLU A 40 -6.24 -1.57 -4.37
N TRP A 41 -5.93 -0.97 -3.23
CA TRP A 41 -4.56 -0.61 -2.88
C TRP A 41 -3.65 -1.84 -2.81
N ARG A 42 -4.11 -2.92 -2.17
CA ARG A 42 -3.36 -4.20 -2.15
C ARG A 42 -3.20 -4.78 -3.54
N LYS A 43 -4.25 -4.79 -4.36
CA LYS A 43 -4.19 -5.29 -5.73
C LYS A 43 -3.22 -4.47 -6.58
N LYS A 44 -3.20 -3.15 -6.42
CA LYS A 44 -2.27 -2.26 -7.13
C LYS A 44 -0.83 -2.48 -6.66
N ARG A 45 -0.61 -2.67 -5.36
CA ARG A 45 0.70 -3.02 -4.79
C ARG A 45 1.17 -4.40 -5.25
N GLU A 46 0.28 -5.38 -5.34
CA GLU A 46 0.59 -6.75 -5.79
C GLU A 46 0.87 -6.82 -7.30
N GLN A 47 0.24 -5.96 -8.10
CA GLN A 47 0.60 -5.82 -9.52
C GLN A 47 2.02 -5.27 -9.72
N ASN A 48 2.47 -4.42 -8.80
CA ASN A 48 3.80 -3.81 -8.82
C ASN A 48 4.77 -4.54 -7.87
N ILE A 49 4.39 -5.73 -7.36
CA ILE A 49 5.26 -6.50 -6.48
C ILE A 49 6.52 -6.89 -7.26
N GLY A 50 7.68 -6.55 -6.70
CA GLY A 50 8.96 -6.78 -7.33
C GLY A 50 9.52 -5.58 -8.08
N GLU A 51 8.70 -4.67 -8.62
CA GLU A 51 9.22 -3.41 -9.19
C GLU A 51 9.80 -2.52 -8.10
N ASP A 52 9.11 -2.39 -6.96
CA ASP A 52 9.58 -1.65 -5.78
C ASP A 52 10.80 -2.28 -5.09
N ALA A 53 11.16 -3.53 -5.43
CA ALA A 53 12.25 -4.26 -4.77
C ALA A 53 13.63 -3.89 -5.30
N PHE A 54 13.70 -3.23 -6.46
CA PHE A 54 14.95 -2.86 -7.11
C PHE A 54 15.04 -1.34 -7.27
N LEU A 55 16.22 -0.76 -7.01
CA LEU A 55 16.49 0.60 -7.45
C LEU A 55 16.53 0.62 -8.98
N THR A 56 15.66 1.41 -9.58
CA THR A 56 15.66 1.69 -11.02
C THR A 56 16.21 3.10 -11.27
N GLY A 57 16.85 3.32 -12.43
CA GLY A 57 17.35 4.64 -12.81
C GLY A 57 18.67 5.09 -12.15
N VAL A 58 19.36 4.19 -11.44
CA VAL A 58 20.69 4.45 -10.84
C VAL A 58 21.66 3.41 -11.36
N ALA A 59 22.79 3.85 -11.92
CA ALA A 59 23.83 2.94 -12.40
C ALA A 59 24.56 2.30 -11.21
N LEU A 60 25.07 1.07 -11.38
CA LEU A 60 25.77 0.37 -10.30
C LEU A 60 27.01 1.15 -9.83
N GLU A 61 27.64 1.87 -10.75
CA GLU A 61 28.80 2.72 -10.52
C GLU A 61 28.49 3.92 -9.62
N ASP A 62 27.22 4.28 -9.49
CA ASP A 62 26.75 5.41 -8.66
C ASP A 62 26.37 4.98 -7.25
N LEU A 63 26.34 3.68 -6.98
CA LEU A 63 26.10 3.14 -5.64
C LEU A 63 27.42 3.07 -4.85
N VAL A 64 27.41 3.70 -3.68
CA VAL A 64 28.52 3.68 -2.72
C VAL A 64 28.12 2.82 -1.54
N VAL A 65 28.79 1.68 -1.37
CA VAL A 65 28.58 0.80 -0.23
C VAL A 65 29.59 1.15 0.86
N LYS A 66 29.10 1.56 2.03
CA LYS A 66 29.89 1.77 3.24
C LYS A 66 29.58 0.67 4.23
N LYS A 67 30.61 0.14 4.87
CA LYS A 67 30.49 -0.83 5.95
C LYS A 67 30.82 -0.14 7.26
N ASP A 68 29.93 -0.22 8.24
CA ASP A 68 30.19 0.32 9.56
C ASP A 68 31.08 -0.63 10.40
N GLY A 69 31.49 -0.18 11.59
CA GLY A 69 32.27 -0.99 12.52
C GLY A 69 31.54 -2.20 13.11
N LYS A 70 30.25 -2.39 12.80
CA LYS A 70 29.39 -3.51 13.23
C LYS A 70 29.00 -4.43 12.07
N ASN A 71 29.64 -4.30 10.91
CA ASN A 71 29.30 -5.01 9.68
C ASN A 71 27.93 -4.68 9.05
N GLU A 72 27.29 -3.58 9.43
CA GLU A 72 26.12 -3.05 8.74
C GLU A 72 26.53 -2.43 7.40
N MET A 73 25.76 -2.70 6.34
CA MET A 73 26.00 -2.14 5.01
C MET A 73 25.06 -0.96 4.76
N HIS A 74 25.64 0.21 4.52
CA HIS A 74 24.93 1.42 4.10
C HIS A 74 25.17 1.63 2.61
N VAL A 75 24.10 1.71 1.83
CA VAL A 75 24.18 2.01 0.39
C VAL A 75 23.75 3.47 0.18
N GLU A 76 24.63 4.27 -0.40
CA GLU A 76 24.38 5.68 -0.75
C GLU A 76 24.46 5.87 -2.27
N ILE A 77 23.72 6.83 -2.83
CA ILE A 77 23.83 7.23 -4.23
C ILE A 77 24.77 8.44 -4.32
N LYS A 78 25.72 8.45 -5.27
CA LYS A 78 26.64 9.59 -5.49
C LYS A 78 25.87 10.89 -5.71
N LYS A 79 26.31 11.97 -5.04
CA LYS A 79 25.61 13.26 -4.92
C LYS A 79 25.48 14.08 -6.21
N ASP A 80 26.16 13.73 -7.29
CA ASP A 80 26.21 14.52 -8.53
C ASP A 80 25.18 14.11 -9.59
N LEU A 81 24.32 13.14 -9.28
CA LEU A 81 23.20 12.74 -10.13
C LEU A 81 21.87 13.27 -9.58
N PRO A 82 20.90 13.61 -10.44
CA PRO A 82 19.54 13.90 -9.98
C PRO A 82 19.07 12.71 -9.15
N GLN A 83 18.73 12.98 -7.88
CA GLN A 83 18.12 12.01 -6.99
C GLN A 83 16.96 11.35 -7.75
N PRO A 84 16.85 10.01 -7.78
CA PRO A 84 15.64 9.40 -8.31
C PRO A 84 14.49 9.98 -7.50
N THR A 85 13.59 10.69 -8.17
CA THR A 85 12.35 11.16 -7.57
C THR A 85 11.55 9.92 -7.24
N VAL A 86 11.75 9.41 -6.03
CA VAL A 86 10.82 8.47 -5.43
C VAL A 86 9.56 9.32 -5.28
N GLU A 87 8.62 9.18 -6.22
CA GLU A 87 7.27 9.70 -6.06
C GLU A 87 6.67 8.94 -4.88
N THR A 88 6.97 9.42 -3.68
CA THR A 88 6.25 9.04 -2.48
C THR A 88 4.83 9.53 -2.67
N ALA A 89 3.97 8.66 -3.19
CA ALA A 89 2.53 8.83 -3.08
C ALA A 89 2.15 8.70 -1.59
N SER A 90 2.42 9.77 -0.84
CA SER A 90 1.87 10.02 0.48
C SER A 90 0.69 10.98 0.31
N THR A 91 -0.51 10.52 0.70
CA THR A 91 -1.39 11.20 1.68
C THR A 91 -1.53 12.71 1.47
N VAL A 92 -2.63 13.35 1.07
CA VAL A 92 -4.07 13.21 1.34
C VAL A 92 -4.80 14.28 0.52
N ASP A 93 -6.06 14.09 0.15
CA ASP A 93 -7.01 15.20 0.10
C ASP A 93 -8.37 14.76 0.66
N LEU A 94 -8.52 14.96 1.97
CA LEU A 94 -9.79 15.07 2.65
C LEU A 94 -9.93 16.53 3.10
N ALA A 95 -10.59 17.38 2.31
CA ALA A 95 -11.09 18.66 2.78
C ALA A 95 -12.29 19.16 1.95
N ALA A 96 -13.44 19.15 2.62
CA ALA A 96 -14.49 20.18 2.59
C ALA A 96 -15.11 20.62 1.24
N ALA A 97 -16.40 20.29 1.08
CA ALA A 97 -17.35 21.14 0.37
C ALA A 97 -18.68 21.17 1.14
N GLU A 98 -18.77 22.10 2.09
CA GLU A 98 -20.03 22.65 2.56
C GLU A 98 -20.32 23.92 1.73
N LYS A 99 -21.60 24.10 1.37
CA LYS A 99 -22.27 25.25 0.75
C LYS A 99 -22.40 25.29 -0.79
N GLY A 100 -23.63 24.98 -1.19
CA GLY A 100 -24.35 25.52 -2.36
C GLY A 100 -25.82 25.54 -2.01
#